data_AF-A0AAV0G9W9-F1
#
_entry.id   AF-A0AAV0G9W9-F1
#
_cell.length_a   1.000
_cell.length_b   1.000
_cell.length_c   1.000
_cell.angle_alpha   90.00
_cell.angle_beta   90.00
_cell.angle_gamma   90.00
#
_symmetry.space_group_name_H-M   'P 1'
#
loop_
_entity.id
_entity.type
_entity.pdbx_description
1 polymer ?
#
loop_
_entity_poly.entity_id
_entity_poly.type
_entity_poly.pdbx_seq_one_letter_code
_entity_poly.pdbx_strand_id
1 'polypeptide(L)'
;MDSPEEDGSSSSYVENITIPSALVEKSFGEKMKKSLTEGEMVNVNLDWRESVPHPDDRVEYELWTNNNDECGYKCDMLMRFVKDFKGAAQILEKGGYTEFTPHYITWYCPQAFTVSKQCKSQCINHGRYCAPDPEQDFSSGYDGKDVVVENLRQLCVFKVAKETKKPWVWWDYVTDFQIRCPMKEKKYNKECADGVIKSLGLDMQKIEKCLGDPNADSDNPVLKEEQDAQIGKGSRGDVTILPTLVVNNRQYRGKLAKGAVLKAICSGFEETTEPAVCLNGDIETNECLDNNAGCWQDKAANVTACKVLTLPSFSSLFIWS
;
A
#
# COMPACT_ATOMS: atom_id res chain seq x y z
N MET A 1 8.21 6.29 12.24
CA MET A 1 9.13 6.92 13.20
C MET A 1 9.89 5.78 13.83
N ASP A 2 11.06 5.44 13.29
CA ASP A 2 11.96 4.54 13.99
C ASP A 2 12.65 5.37 15.08
N SER A 3 12.46 4.98 16.34
CA SER A 3 13.28 5.54 17.41
C SER A 3 14.70 4.96 17.26
N PRO A 4 15.75 5.69 17.68
CA PRO A 4 17.13 5.19 17.67
C PRO A 4 17.38 3.96 18.57
N GLU A 5 16.35 3.45 19.26
CA GLU A 5 16.42 2.36 20.24
C GLU A 5 15.60 1.12 19.84
N GLU A 6 15.08 0.99 18.61
CA GLU A 6 14.42 -0.25 18.15
C GLU A 6 15.45 -1.37 17.96
N ASP A 7 15.80 -2.03 19.07
CA ASP A 7 16.56 -3.27 19.09
C ASP A 7 15.77 -4.35 18.33
N GLY A 8 16.38 -4.95 17.29
CA GLY A 8 15.74 -5.95 16.42
C GLY A 8 15.18 -7.18 17.16
N SER A 9 15.60 -7.41 18.41
CA SER A 9 15.08 -8.47 19.28
C SER A 9 13.66 -8.22 19.81
N SER A 10 13.23 -6.95 19.89
CA SER A 10 11.89 -6.57 20.36
C SER A 10 10.80 -6.79 19.31
N SER A 11 11.17 -6.82 18.01
CA SER A 11 10.24 -6.98 16.90
C SER A 11 9.45 -8.29 16.97
N SER A 12 10.09 -9.39 17.37
CA SER A 12 9.48 -10.73 17.49
C SER A 12 8.47 -10.86 18.64
N TYR A 13 8.59 -10.04 19.69
CA TYR A 13 7.62 -10.00 20.79
C TYR A 13 6.40 -9.14 20.45
N VAL A 14 6.60 -8.08 19.65
CA VAL A 14 5.52 -7.20 19.14
C VAL A 14 4.58 -7.97 18.19
N GLU A 15 5.09 -8.97 17.46
CA GLU A 15 4.31 -9.83 16.56
C GLU A 15 3.07 -10.49 17.22
N ASN A 16 3.15 -10.79 18.53
CA ASN A 16 2.13 -11.57 19.24
C ASN A 16 1.21 -10.75 20.16
N ILE A 17 1.44 -9.44 20.30
CA ILE A 17 0.70 -8.60 21.25
C ILE A 17 0.03 -7.46 20.50
N THR A 18 -1.27 -7.61 20.23
CA THR A 18 -2.13 -6.49 19.79
C THR A 18 -2.97 -6.03 20.97
N ILE A 19 -2.62 -4.89 21.56
CA ILE A 19 -3.48 -4.21 22.55
C ILE A 19 -4.22 -3.09 21.83
N PRO A 20 -5.53 -3.23 21.56
CA PRO A 20 -6.31 -2.11 21.06
C PRO A 20 -6.29 -1.01 22.11
N SER A 21 -5.71 0.14 21.76
CA SER A 21 -5.59 1.30 22.62
C SER A 21 -6.23 2.49 21.93
N ALA A 22 -6.95 3.30 22.71
CA ALA A 22 -7.54 4.55 22.27
C ALA A 22 -7.13 5.65 23.25
N LEU A 23 -6.69 6.78 22.72
CA LEU A 23 -6.48 7.97 23.53
C LEU A 23 -7.82 8.65 23.73
N VAL A 24 -8.13 8.98 24.97
CA VAL A 24 -9.32 9.74 25.34
C VAL A 24 -8.91 10.98 26.09
N GLU A 25 -9.76 12.00 26.06
CA GLU A 25 -9.55 13.16 26.92
C GLU A 25 -9.54 12.74 28.39
N LYS A 26 -8.68 13.40 29.18
CA LYS A 26 -8.59 13.18 30.62
C LYS A 26 -9.97 13.33 31.30
N SER A 27 -10.74 14.32 30.89
CA SER A 27 -12.11 14.60 31.37
C SER A 27 -13.05 13.40 31.19
N PHE A 28 -13.03 12.77 30.02
CA PHE A 28 -13.81 11.56 29.71
C PHE A 28 -13.31 10.36 30.51
N GLY A 29 -12.00 10.16 30.58
CA GLY A 29 -11.39 9.07 31.35
C GLY A 29 -11.76 9.12 32.84
N GLU A 30 -11.78 10.30 33.46
CA GLU A 30 -12.17 10.46 34.86
C GLU A 30 -13.66 10.16 35.09
N LYS A 31 -14.56 10.54 34.16
CA LYS A 31 -15.99 10.17 34.24
C LYS A 31 -16.17 8.66 34.18
N MET A 32 -15.46 7.99 33.27
CA MET A 32 -15.52 6.54 33.11
C MET A 32 -15.03 5.81 34.38
N LYS A 33 -13.92 6.25 34.97
CA LYS A 33 -13.42 5.71 36.25
C LYS A 33 -14.46 5.86 37.37
N LYS A 34 -15.12 7.02 37.44
CA LYS A 34 -16.14 7.31 38.45
C LYS A 34 -17.32 6.34 38.34
N SER A 35 -17.93 6.21 37.15
CA SER A 35 -19.05 5.28 36.93
C SER A 35 -18.69 3.83 37.26
N LEU A 36 -17.48 3.38 36.91
CA LEU A 36 -17.00 2.04 37.28
C LEU A 36 -16.84 1.87 38.80
N THR A 37 -16.37 2.90 39.51
CA THR A 37 -16.23 2.88 40.98
C THR A 37 -17.58 2.86 41.68
N GLU A 38 -18.60 3.47 41.08
CA GLU A 38 -19.98 3.51 41.57
C GLU A 38 -20.77 2.22 41.29
N GLY A 39 -20.15 1.23 40.63
CA GLY A 39 -20.76 -0.06 40.31
C GLY A 39 -21.71 -0.04 39.12
N GLU A 40 -21.69 1.03 38.32
CA GLU A 40 -22.50 1.14 37.11
C GLU A 40 -21.93 0.27 35.99
N MET A 41 -22.81 -0.34 35.19
CA MET A 41 -22.38 -0.95 33.93
C MET A 41 -22.10 0.14 32.90
N VAL A 42 -20.85 0.23 32.47
CA VAL A 42 -20.42 1.17 31.42
C VAL A 42 -20.25 0.41 30.11
N ASN A 43 -21.00 0.80 29.08
CA ASN A 43 -20.80 0.36 27.71
C ASN A 43 -20.11 1.48 26.92
N VAL A 44 -18.97 1.17 26.30
CA VAL A 44 -18.21 2.12 25.48
C VAL A 44 -18.26 1.65 24.03
N ASN A 45 -18.93 2.43 23.18
CA ASN A 45 -18.95 2.23 21.74
C ASN A 45 -18.03 3.24 21.06
N LEU A 46 -17.18 2.76 20.15
CA LEU A 46 -16.41 3.61 19.24
C LEU A 46 -17.21 3.75 17.95
N ASP A 47 -17.78 4.94 17.73
CA ASP A 47 -18.45 5.27 16.47
C ASP A 47 -17.53 6.13 15.61
N TRP A 48 -17.19 5.62 14.43
CA TRP A 48 -16.31 6.26 13.47
C TRP A 48 -17.06 6.95 12.33
N ARG A 49 -18.39 6.88 12.29
CA ARG A 49 -19.21 7.46 11.20
C ARG A 49 -18.92 8.95 11.02
N GLU A 50 -18.92 9.70 12.12
CA GLU A 50 -18.62 11.14 12.12
C GLU A 50 -17.12 11.47 12.00
N SER A 51 -16.23 10.46 12.02
CA SER A 51 -14.78 10.66 11.97
C SER A 51 -14.22 10.65 10.56
N VAL A 52 -14.95 10.09 9.60
CA VAL A 52 -14.60 10.06 8.18
C VAL A 52 -15.56 10.99 7.44
N PRO A 53 -15.08 12.00 6.71
CA PRO A 53 -15.95 12.83 5.89
C PRO A 53 -16.69 11.96 4.87
N HIS A 54 -17.98 12.21 4.69
CA HIS A 54 -18.83 11.47 3.75
C HIS A 54 -19.67 12.46 2.92
N PRO A 55 -19.02 13.19 1.98
CA PRO A 55 -19.66 14.31 1.29
C PRO A 55 -20.73 13.88 0.28
N ASP A 56 -20.63 12.67 -0.28
CA ASP A 56 -21.50 12.13 -1.32
C ASP A 56 -21.48 10.58 -1.35
N ASP A 57 -22.02 9.98 -2.42
CA ASP A 57 -22.17 8.55 -2.64
C ASP A 57 -20.90 7.86 -3.19
N ARG A 58 -19.76 8.57 -3.21
CA ARG A 58 -18.47 8.04 -3.65
C ARG A 58 -17.40 8.27 -2.59
N VAL A 59 -16.46 7.34 -2.50
CA VAL A 59 -15.34 7.44 -1.56
C VAL A 59 -14.02 7.53 -2.30
N GLU A 60 -13.32 8.65 -2.12
CA GLU A 60 -11.92 8.81 -2.52
C GLU A 60 -11.02 8.21 -1.44
N TYR A 61 -10.13 7.31 -1.84
CA TYR A 61 -9.13 6.79 -0.91
C TYR A 61 -7.75 6.65 -1.56
N GLU A 62 -6.73 6.82 -0.73
CA GLU A 62 -5.34 6.82 -1.14
C GLU A 62 -4.56 5.80 -0.32
N LEU A 63 -3.60 5.12 -0.96
CA LEU A 63 -2.62 4.29 -0.26
C LEU A 63 -1.22 4.86 -0.50
N TRP A 64 -0.65 5.46 0.55
CA TRP A 64 0.72 5.92 0.59
C TRP A 64 1.63 4.79 1.04
N THR A 65 2.61 4.45 0.23
CA THR A 65 3.54 3.33 0.48
C THR A 65 4.92 3.55 -0.13
N ASN A 66 5.79 2.54 -0.03
CA ASN A 66 7.08 2.45 -0.72
C ASN A 66 7.28 0.99 -1.18
N ASN A 67 7.73 0.75 -2.42
CA ASN A 67 7.85 -0.61 -2.97
C ASN A 67 9.15 -1.33 -2.57
N ASN A 68 9.49 -1.30 -1.28
CA ASN A 68 10.56 -2.12 -0.71
C ASN A 68 9.96 -3.46 -0.25
N ASP A 69 10.60 -4.59 -0.57
CA ASP A 69 10.24 -5.93 -0.10
C ASP A 69 11.32 -6.55 0.84
N GLU A 70 12.37 -5.79 1.18
CA GLU A 70 13.50 -6.20 2.04
C GLU A 70 13.59 -5.46 3.39
N CYS A 71 12.46 -4.99 3.94
CA CYS A 71 12.42 -4.38 5.29
C CYS A 71 11.84 -5.28 6.39
N GLY A 72 11.89 -6.60 6.20
CA GLY A 72 11.38 -7.60 7.14
C GLY A 72 9.86 -7.52 7.34
N TYR A 73 9.41 -7.73 8.58
CA TYR A 73 7.99 -7.82 8.94
C TYR A 73 7.16 -6.61 8.49
N LYS A 74 7.73 -5.39 8.51
CA LYS A 74 7.04 -4.16 8.09
C LYS A 74 6.64 -4.25 6.61
N CYS A 75 7.53 -4.76 5.75
CA CYS A 75 7.27 -4.97 4.33
C CYS A 75 6.32 -6.15 4.09
N ASP A 76 6.50 -7.25 4.83
CA ASP A 76 5.62 -8.43 4.73
C ASP A 76 4.16 -8.09 5.07
N MET A 77 3.92 -7.25 6.08
CA MET A 77 2.59 -6.78 6.46
C MET A 77 1.91 -6.01 5.33
N LEU A 78 2.64 -5.09 4.69
CA LEU A 78 2.13 -4.31 3.57
C LEU A 78 1.83 -5.20 2.36
N MET A 79 2.77 -6.08 1.98
CA MET A 79 2.58 -7.02 0.86
C MET A 79 1.33 -7.88 1.08
N ARG A 80 1.17 -8.41 2.30
CA ARG A 80 -0.01 -9.18 2.69
C ARG A 80 -1.29 -8.34 2.61
N PHE A 81 -1.28 -7.10 3.09
CA PHE A 81 -2.43 -6.22 3.01
C PHE A 81 -2.83 -5.94 1.56
N VAL A 82 -1.88 -5.56 0.69
CA VAL A 82 -2.14 -5.26 -0.71
C VAL A 82 -2.75 -6.48 -1.42
N LYS A 83 -2.20 -7.67 -1.16
CA LYS A 83 -2.75 -8.94 -1.65
C LYS A 83 -4.17 -9.18 -1.12
N ASP A 84 -4.37 -9.20 0.18
CA ASP A 84 -5.65 -9.53 0.81
C ASP A 84 -6.76 -8.50 0.48
N PHE A 85 -6.40 -7.25 0.21
CA PHE A 85 -7.35 -6.17 -0.07
C PHE A 85 -7.68 -6.01 -1.56
N LYS A 86 -6.83 -6.52 -2.46
CA LYS A 86 -6.99 -6.43 -3.93
C LYS A 86 -8.42 -6.73 -4.38
N GLY A 87 -8.99 -7.86 -3.96
CA GLY A 87 -10.33 -8.27 -4.37
C GLY A 87 -11.42 -7.24 -4.03
N ALA A 88 -11.39 -6.73 -2.80
CA ALA A 88 -12.34 -5.72 -2.34
C ALA A 88 -12.16 -4.40 -3.10
N ALA A 89 -10.91 -3.96 -3.31
CA ALA A 89 -10.59 -2.76 -4.08
C ALA A 89 -11.11 -2.86 -5.52
N GLN A 90 -10.86 -3.99 -6.20
CA GLN A 90 -11.32 -4.21 -7.57
C GLN A 90 -12.86 -4.20 -7.68
N ILE A 91 -13.59 -4.78 -6.71
CA ILE A 91 -15.06 -4.72 -6.69
C ILE A 91 -15.55 -3.28 -6.54
N LEU A 92 -14.96 -2.54 -5.60
CA LEU A 92 -15.33 -1.15 -5.33
C LEU A 92 -15.09 -0.26 -6.56
N GLU A 93 -13.91 -0.36 -7.17
CA GLU A 93 -13.53 0.44 -8.34
C GLU A 93 -14.30 0.04 -9.61
N LYS A 94 -14.47 -1.27 -9.89
CA LYS A 94 -15.26 -1.75 -11.04
C LYS A 94 -16.75 -1.36 -10.91
N GLY A 95 -17.24 -1.28 -9.68
CA GLY A 95 -18.60 -0.81 -9.37
C GLY A 95 -18.78 0.70 -9.45
N GLY A 96 -17.69 1.47 -9.57
CA GLY A 96 -17.73 2.94 -9.58
C GLY A 96 -18.00 3.58 -8.22
N TYR A 97 -17.93 2.80 -7.13
CA TYR A 97 -18.22 3.27 -5.77
C TYR A 97 -17.06 4.06 -5.17
N THR A 98 -15.84 3.86 -5.66
CA THR A 98 -14.65 4.49 -5.11
C THR A 98 -13.74 5.04 -6.19
N GLU A 99 -12.96 6.07 -5.83
CA GLU A 99 -11.84 6.55 -6.62
C GLU A 99 -10.54 6.33 -5.84
N PHE A 100 -9.83 5.25 -6.17
CA PHE A 100 -8.54 4.92 -5.59
C PHE A 100 -7.41 5.69 -6.26
N THR A 101 -6.40 6.13 -5.48
CA THR A 101 -5.12 6.62 -6.02
C THR A 101 -3.93 6.06 -5.22
N PRO A 102 -2.98 5.33 -5.84
CA PRO A 102 -1.76 4.90 -5.17
C PRO A 102 -0.75 6.05 -5.12
N HIS A 103 -0.03 6.14 -4.00
CA HIS A 103 1.02 7.13 -3.81
C HIS A 103 2.30 6.49 -3.27
N TYR A 104 3.43 7.03 -3.68
CA TYR A 104 4.75 6.64 -3.21
C TYR A 104 5.49 7.84 -2.65
N ILE A 105 5.89 7.72 -1.39
CA ILE A 105 6.67 8.78 -0.76
C ILE A 105 8.04 8.89 -1.46
N THR A 106 8.53 10.11 -1.63
CA THR A 106 9.89 10.35 -2.10
C THR A 106 10.61 11.26 -1.12
N TRP A 107 11.89 10.96 -0.88
CA TRP A 107 12.78 11.86 -0.17
C TRP A 107 13.60 12.65 -1.17
N TYR A 108 14.34 13.63 -0.69
CA TYR A 108 15.29 14.38 -1.50
C TYR A 108 16.65 14.42 -0.80
N CYS A 109 17.68 14.55 -1.61
CA CYS A 109 19.04 14.75 -1.19
C CYS A 109 19.36 16.24 -1.28
N PRO A 110 19.79 16.90 -0.19
CA PRO A 110 20.11 18.32 -0.22
C PRO A 110 21.21 18.62 -1.24
N GLN A 111 21.13 19.79 -1.88
CA GLN A 111 21.99 20.14 -3.01
C GLN A 111 23.50 20.00 -2.70
N ALA A 112 23.90 20.32 -1.46
CA ALA A 112 25.28 20.22 -0.98
C ALA A 112 25.84 18.78 -1.01
N PHE A 113 24.99 17.76 -1.00
CA PHE A 113 25.37 16.34 -0.95
C PHE A 113 25.14 15.60 -2.26
N THR A 114 24.72 16.27 -3.33
CA THR A 114 24.41 15.67 -4.64
C THR A 114 25.58 14.89 -5.26
N VAL A 115 26.82 15.30 -4.97
CA VAL A 115 28.03 14.63 -5.45
C VAL A 115 28.45 13.41 -4.62
N SER A 116 27.87 13.24 -3.43
CA SER A 116 28.20 12.14 -2.50
C SER A 116 27.83 10.78 -3.09
N LYS A 117 28.52 9.72 -2.64
CA LYS A 117 28.22 8.35 -3.07
C LYS A 117 26.80 7.96 -2.69
N GLN A 118 26.38 8.30 -1.47
CA GLN A 118 25.06 8.00 -0.91
C GLN A 118 23.95 8.63 -1.73
N CYS A 119 24.08 9.91 -2.07
CA CYS A 119 23.07 10.58 -2.89
C CYS A 119 22.97 9.97 -4.30
N LYS A 120 24.11 9.64 -4.92
CA LYS A 120 24.14 9.04 -6.25
C LYS A 120 23.62 7.61 -6.29
N SER A 121 23.78 6.84 -5.22
CA SER A 121 23.20 5.49 -5.16
C SER A 121 21.71 5.55 -4.86
N GLN A 122 21.28 6.39 -3.93
CA GLN A 122 19.91 6.32 -3.39
C GLN A 122 18.88 7.17 -4.14
N CYS A 123 19.31 8.00 -5.09
CA CYS A 123 18.46 8.99 -5.74
C CYS A 123 18.55 8.96 -7.27
N ILE A 124 17.46 9.38 -7.91
CA ILE A 124 17.39 9.73 -9.32
C ILE A 124 17.21 11.25 -9.50
N ASN A 125 17.23 11.70 -10.76
CA ASN A 125 17.08 13.10 -11.15
C ASN A 125 17.99 14.05 -10.34
N HIS A 126 19.26 13.66 -10.19
CA HIS A 126 20.30 14.41 -9.50
C HIS A 126 19.96 14.73 -8.03
N GLY A 127 19.36 13.78 -7.31
CA GLY A 127 19.07 13.91 -5.88
C GLY A 127 17.68 14.46 -5.55
N ARG A 128 16.84 14.72 -6.56
CA ARG A 128 15.48 15.26 -6.35
C ARG A 128 14.51 14.25 -5.79
N TYR A 129 14.70 12.97 -6.14
CA TYR A 129 13.83 11.88 -5.69
C TYR A 129 14.69 10.71 -5.23
N CYS A 130 14.51 10.32 -3.98
CA CYS A 130 15.31 9.32 -3.30
C CYS A 130 14.40 8.35 -2.54
N ALA A 131 14.93 7.17 -2.26
CA ALA A 131 14.37 6.24 -1.29
C ALA A 131 15.48 5.74 -0.35
N PRO A 132 15.15 5.30 0.87
CA PRO A 132 16.07 4.56 1.71
C PRO A 132 16.55 3.30 1.01
N ASP A 133 17.76 2.89 1.38
CA ASP A 133 18.34 1.64 0.92
C ASP A 133 17.48 0.46 1.40
N PRO A 134 17.09 -0.47 0.52
CA PRO A 134 16.10 -1.50 0.84
C PRO A 134 16.54 -2.39 1.99
N GLU A 135 17.80 -2.83 1.95
CA GLU A 135 18.46 -3.70 2.92
C GLU A 135 19.15 -2.92 4.07
N GLN A 136 19.09 -1.59 4.03
CA GLN A 136 19.86 -0.69 4.91
C GLN A 136 21.38 -0.95 4.83
N ASP A 137 21.86 -1.44 3.70
CA ASP A 137 23.27 -1.77 3.44
C ASP A 137 23.75 -1.16 2.12
N PHE A 138 24.39 0.00 2.18
CA PHE A 138 24.96 0.69 1.01
C PHE A 138 26.10 -0.05 0.28
N SER A 139 26.48 -1.26 0.72
CA SER A 139 27.58 -2.03 0.14
C SER A 139 27.14 -3.18 -0.75
N SER A 140 25.90 -3.66 -0.63
CA SER A 140 25.39 -4.83 -1.35
C SER A 140 23.88 -4.74 -1.54
N GLY A 141 23.33 -5.51 -2.49
CA GLY A 141 21.89 -5.50 -2.74
C GLY A 141 21.46 -4.42 -3.75
N TYR A 142 20.23 -3.96 -3.60
CA TYR A 142 19.64 -2.93 -4.44
C TYR A 142 19.88 -1.55 -3.85
N ASP A 143 19.93 -0.53 -4.70
CA ASP A 143 20.07 0.84 -4.22
C ASP A 143 18.68 1.49 -4.08
N GLY A 144 18.56 2.52 -3.25
CA GLY A 144 17.32 3.31 -3.14
C GLY A 144 16.84 3.87 -4.48
N LYS A 145 17.72 4.19 -5.44
CA LYS A 145 17.31 4.63 -6.79
C LYS A 145 16.50 3.55 -7.53
N ASP A 146 16.78 2.26 -7.30
CA ASP A 146 16.09 1.16 -7.96
C ASP A 146 14.64 1.11 -7.46
N VAL A 147 14.44 1.34 -6.16
CA VAL A 147 13.11 1.51 -5.55
C VAL A 147 12.38 2.72 -6.12
N VAL A 148 13.05 3.87 -6.25
CA VAL A 148 12.40 5.08 -6.82
C VAL A 148 11.97 4.83 -8.27
N VAL A 149 12.79 4.15 -9.07
CA VAL A 149 12.47 3.81 -10.45
C VAL A 149 11.26 2.88 -10.54
N GLU A 150 11.16 1.88 -9.67
CA GLU A 150 9.99 0.98 -9.65
C GLU A 150 8.74 1.66 -9.06
N ASN A 151 8.86 2.51 -8.04
CA ASN A 151 7.75 3.35 -7.56
C ASN A 151 7.19 4.22 -8.70
N LEU A 152 8.08 4.89 -9.44
CA LEU A 152 7.72 5.67 -10.62
C LEU A 152 7.04 4.81 -11.70
N ARG A 153 7.52 3.58 -11.90
CA ARG A 153 6.89 2.61 -12.82
C ARG A 153 5.48 2.25 -12.39
N GLN A 154 5.26 2.00 -11.10
CA GLN A 154 3.93 1.68 -10.56
C GLN A 154 2.95 2.84 -10.70
N LEU A 155 3.41 4.09 -10.46
CA LEU A 155 2.62 5.30 -10.73
C LEU A 155 2.26 5.43 -12.21
N CYS A 156 3.21 5.15 -13.10
CA CYS A 156 2.98 5.19 -14.54
C CYS A 156 2.04 4.08 -15.03
N VAL A 157 2.14 2.87 -14.46
CA VAL A 157 1.18 1.78 -14.68
C VAL A 157 -0.23 2.24 -14.29
N PHE A 158 -0.39 2.83 -13.09
CA PHE A 158 -1.68 3.37 -12.65
C PHE A 158 -2.22 4.44 -13.61
N LYS A 159 -1.38 5.39 -14.01
CA LYS A 159 -1.76 6.47 -14.94
C LYS A 159 -2.25 5.93 -16.28
N VAL A 160 -1.53 4.98 -16.87
CA VAL A 160 -1.92 4.33 -18.14
C VAL A 160 -3.17 3.46 -17.97
N ALA A 161 -3.31 2.77 -16.84
CA ALA A 161 -4.52 2.02 -16.50
C ALA A 161 -5.75 2.94 -16.35
N LYS A 162 -5.59 4.11 -15.75
CA LYS A 162 -6.64 5.14 -15.62
C LYS A 162 -7.04 5.71 -16.99
N GLU A 163 -6.09 5.98 -17.88
CA GLU A 163 -6.37 6.40 -19.27
C GLU A 163 -7.20 5.36 -20.05
N THR A 164 -6.99 4.06 -19.77
CA THR A 164 -7.74 2.96 -20.38
C THR A 164 -9.03 2.59 -19.64
N LYS A 165 -9.42 3.41 -18.64
CA LYS A 165 -10.62 3.23 -17.79
C LYS A 165 -10.63 1.92 -17.00
N LYS A 166 -9.45 1.44 -16.61
CA LYS A 166 -9.27 0.23 -15.80
C LYS A 166 -8.27 0.46 -14.66
N PRO A 167 -8.46 1.48 -13.81
CA PRO A 167 -7.50 1.83 -12.75
C PRO A 167 -7.18 0.65 -11.81
N TRP A 168 -8.16 -0.24 -11.58
CA TRP A 168 -8.02 -1.45 -10.78
C TRP A 168 -6.97 -2.47 -11.28
N VAL A 169 -6.45 -2.31 -12.51
CA VAL A 169 -5.34 -3.12 -13.04
C VAL A 169 -4.03 -2.83 -12.30
N TRP A 170 -3.90 -1.67 -11.65
CA TRP A 170 -2.75 -1.40 -10.79
C TRP A 170 -2.63 -2.44 -9.67
N TRP A 171 -3.75 -2.87 -9.06
CA TRP A 171 -3.73 -3.93 -8.04
C TRP A 171 -3.20 -5.25 -8.61
N ASP A 172 -3.53 -5.58 -9.87
CA ASP A 172 -2.96 -6.74 -10.54
C ASP A 172 -1.45 -6.61 -10.71
N TYR A 173 -0.99 -5.45 -11.18
CA TYR A 173 0.43 -5.19 -11.39
C TYR A 173 1.23 -5.32 -10.10
N VAL A 174 0.83 -4.64 -9.03
CA VAL A 174 1.64 -4.63 -7.80
C VAL A 174 1.65 -5.99 -7.12
N THR A 175 0.55 -6.75 -7.13
CA THR A 175 0.54 -8.11 -6.59
C THR A 175 1.38 -9.06 -7.43
N ASP A 176 1.30 -8.97 -8.77
CA ASP A 176 2.08 -9.84 -9.65
C ASP A 176 3.56 -9.51 -9.62
N PHE A 177 3.90 -8.22 -9.53
CA PHE A 177 5.28 -7.76 -9.40
C PHE A 177 5.92 -8.28 -8.11
N GLN A 178 5.24 -8.14 -6.96
CA GLN A 178 5.72 -8.67 -5.68
C GLN A 178 5.99 -10.18 -5.72
N ILE A 179 5.15 -10.93 -6.45
CA ILE A 179 5.32 -12.39 -6.57
C ILE A 179 6.43 -12.78 -7.56
N ARG A 180 6.55 -12.07 -8.69
CA ARG A 180 7.41 -12.48 -9.80
C ARG A 180 8.79 -11.83 -9.78
N CYS A 181 8.92 -10.67 -9.14
CA CYS A 181 10.11 -9.81 -9.17
C CYS A 181 10.72 -9.57 -7.78
N PRO A 182 10.87 -10.58 -6.90
CA PRO A 182 11.38 -10.35 -5.54
C PRO A 182 12.86 -9.93 -5.55
N MET A 183 13.23 -9.03 -4.63
CA MET A 183 14.63 -8.62 -4.43
C MET A 183 15.53 -9.80 -4.02
N LYS A 184 15.07 -10.70 -3.13
CA LYS A 184 15.79 -11.94 -2.73
C LYS A 184 16.29 -12.78 -3.89
N GLU A 185 15.56 -12.80 -5.00
CA GLU A 185 15.93 -13.59 -6.19
C GLU A 185 16.65 -12.76 -7.26
N LYS A 186 17.02 -11.52 -6.94
CA LYS A 186 17.64 -10.54 -7.85
C LYS A 186 16.80 -10.27 -9.10
N LYS A 187 15.48 -10.29 -8.95
CA LYS A 187 14.52 -10.05 -10.05
C LYS A 187 13.86 -8.68 -9.98
N TYR A 188 14.23 -7.84 -9.00
CA TYR A 188 13.74 -6.47 -8.90
C TYR A 188 14.43 -5.59 -9.95
N ASN A 189 13.95 -5.67 -11.19
CA ASN A 189 14.56 -4.98 -12.32
C ASN A 189 13.55 -4.70 -13.43
N LYS A 190 14.00 -3.92 -14.41
CA LYS A 190 13.18 -3.52 -15.55
C LYS A 190 12.69 -4.74 -16.34
N GLU A 191 13.53 -5.73 -16.60
CA GLU A 191 13.15 -6.88 -17.41
C GLU A 191 11.99 -7.66 -16.79
N CYS A 192 12.01 -7.86 -15.47
CA CYS A 192 10.94 -8.51 -14.76
C CYS A 192 9.65 -7.68 -14.76
N ALA A 193 9.76 -6.38 -14.45
CA ALA A 193 8.65 -5.43 -14.51
C ALA A 193 7.97 -5.44 -15.88
N ASP A 194 8.76 -5.37 -16.95
CA ASP A 194 8.28 -5.41 -18.33
C ASP A 194 7.51 -6.70 -18.63
N GLY A 195 7.96 -7.83 -18.07
CA GLY A 195 7.27 -9.12 -18.16
C GLY A 195 5.87 -9.08 -17.52
N VAL A 196 5.74 -8.43 -16.36
CA VAL A 196 4.45 -8.24 -15.68
C VAL A 196 3.54 -7.34 -16.52
N ILE A 197 4.03 -6.16 -16.93
CA ILE A 197 3.30 -5.20 -17.77
C ILE A 197 2.73 -5.87 -19.03
N LYS A 198 3.57 -6.65 -19.73
CA LYS A 198 3.16 -7.41 -20.93
C LYS A 198 2.08 -8.44 -20.61
N SER A 199 2.20 -9.15 -19.50
CA SER A 199 1.20 -10.16 -19.12
C SER A 199 -0.17 -9.57 -18.78
N LEU A 200 -0.22 -8.29 -18.40
CA LEU A 200 -1.46 -7.54 -18.14
C LEU A 200 -1.98 -6.78 -19.38
N GLY A 201 -1.29 -6.88 -20.52
CA GLY A 201 -1.71 -6.23 -21.77
C GLY A 201 -1.64 -4.70 -21.74
N LEU A 202 -0.80 -4.12 -20.88
CA LEU A 202 -0.61 -2.68 -20.78
C LEU A 202 0.33 -2.15 -21.88
N ASP A 203 0.09 -0.91 -22.32
CA ASP A 203 0.91 -0.26 -23.36
C ASP A 203 2.27 0.16 -22.80
N MET A 204 3.29 -0.64 -23.13
CA MET A 204 4.66 -0.40 -22.73
C MET A 204 5.17 0.97 -23.17
N GLN A 205 4.85 1.42 -24.38
CA GLN A 205 5.38 2.68 -24.91
C GLN A 205 4.86 3.88 -24.12
N LYS A 206 3.59 3.83 -23.71
CA LYS A 206 3.02 4.87 -22.84
C LYS A 206 3.66 4.87 -21.45
N ILE A 207 3.94 3.70 -20.88
CA ILE A 207 4.60 3.58 -19.58
C ILE A 207 6.02 4.12 -19.64
N GLU A 208 6.82 3.73 -20.64
CA GLU A 208 8.18 4.27 -20.84
C GLU A 208 8.18 5.79 -21.04
N LYS A 209 7.22 6.30 -21.82
CA LYS A 209 7.05 7.75 -21.99
C LYS A 209 6.71 8.45 -20.68
N CYS A 210 5.92 7.83 -19.81
CA CYS A 210 5.58 8.36 -18.50
C CYS A 210 6.77 8.33 -17.53
N LEU A 211 7.58 7.26 -17.56
CA LEU A 211 8.80 7.14 -16.76
C LEU A 211 9.79 8.28 -17.07
N GLY A 212 9.97 8.60 -18.35
CA GLY A 212 10.95 9.61 -18.77
C GLY A 212 12.39 9.14 -18.55
N ASP A 213 13.32 10.08 -18.40
CA ASP A 213 14.73 9.80 -18.10
C ASP A 213 15.01 9.98 -16.60
N PRO A 214 15.27 8.90 -15.84
CA PRO A 214 15.63 8.99 -14.42
C PRO A 214 16.98 9.69 -14.18
N ASN A 215 17.84 9.82 -15.18
CA ASN A 215 19.14 10.47 -15.05
C ASN A 215 19.11 11.95 -15.41
N ALA A 216 17.98 12.48 -15.88
CA ALA A 216 17.88 13.87 -16.27
C ALA A 216 18.05 14.81 -15.06
N ASP A 217 18.83 15.88 -15.22
CA ASP A 217 18.93 16.96 -14.22
C ASP A 217 17.72 17.92 -14.30
N SER A 218 16.53 17.36 -14.15
CA SER A 218 15.26 18.09 -14.21
C SER A 218 14.21 17.37 -13.38
N ASP A 219 13.12 18.07 -13.04
CA ASP A 219 12.01 17.48 -12.30
C ASP A 219 11.32 16.40 -13.15
N ASN A 220 10.99 15.28 -12.51
CA ASN A 220 10.11 14.29 -13.10
C ASN A 220 8.67 14.70 -12.78
N PRO A 221 7.79 14.95 -13.76
CA PRO A 221 6.45 15.45 -13.50
C PRO A 221 5.63 14.56 -12.56
N VAL A 222 5.76 13.24 -12.68
CA VAL A 222 5.02 12.27 -11.85
C VAL A 222 5.50 12.32 -10.41
N LEU A 223 6.82 12.27 -10.18
CA LEU A 223 7.36 12.32 -8.82
C LEU A 223 7.24 13.71 -8.18
N LYS A 224 7.18 14.77 -9.00
CA LYS A 224 6.88 16.12 -8.52
C LYS A 224 5.44 16.21 -8.01
N GLU A 225 4.48 15.62 -8.73
CA GLU A 225 3.09 15.50 -8.29
C GLU A 225 3.01 14.73 -6.96
N GLU A 226 3.80 13.65 -6.77
CA GLU A 226 3.85 12.92 -5.50
C GLU A 226 4.34 13.78 -4.33
N GLN A 227 5.41 14.56 -4.51
CA GLN A 227 5.91 15.47 -3.47
C GLN A 227 4.86 16.52 -3.08
N ASP A 228 4.14 17.07 -4.07
CA ASP A 228 3.10 18.06 -3.83
C ASP A 228 1.87 17.42 -3.16
N ALA A 229 1.51 16.20 -3.55
CA ALA A 229 0.44 15.41 -2.94
C ALA A 229 0.79 14.99 -1.50
N GLN A 230 2.07 14.80 -1.16
CA GLN A 230 2.51 14.37 0.16
C GLN A 230 2.22 15.43 1.25
N ILE A 231 2.41 16.71 0.95
CA ILE A 231 2.11 17.83 1.86
C ILE A 231 0.60 17.86 2.18
N GLY A 232 -0.23 17.54 1.19
CA GLY A 232 -1.68 17.50 1.35
C GLY A 232 -2.34 18.86 1.35
N LYS A 233 -3.67 18.85 1.50
CA LYS A 233 -4.50 20.06 1.46
C LYS A 233 -5.45 20.10 2.65
N GLY A 234 -5.67 21.30 3.18
CA GLY A 234 -6.62 21.53 4.27
C GLY A 234 -6.24 20.81 5.57
N SER A 235 -7.20 20.13 6.19
CA SER A 235 -7.03 19.50 7.50
C SER A 235 -6.40 18.10 7.48
N ARG A 236 -6.01 17.57 6.30
CA ARG A 236 -5.39 16.23 6.20
C ARG A 236 -4.01 16.19 6.85
N GLY A 237 -3.24 17.26 6.65
CA GLY A 237 -1.81 17.34 6.96
C GLY A 237 -0.94 16.46 6.06
N ASP A 238 0.36 16.60 6.26
CA ASP A 238 1.41 15.91 5.53
C ASP A 238 1.42 14.40 5.84
N VAL A 239 1.68 13.60 4.81
CA VAL A 239 1.97 12.17 4.99
C VAL A 239 3.46 12.02 5.29
N THR A 240 3.76 11.60 6.52
CA THR A 240 5.14 11.48 7.03
C THR A 240 5.47 10.09 7.54
N ILE A 241 4.48 9.19 7.60
CA ILE A 241 4.61 7.82 8.08
C ILE A 241 4.05 6.88 7.03
N LEU A 242 4.74 5.77 6.79
CA LEU A 242 4.29 4.72 5.88
C LEU A 242 4.10 3.39 6.61
N PRO A 243 3.22 2.51 6.07
CA PRO A 243 2.16 2.86 5.10
C PRO A 243 1.10 3.77 5.73
N THR A 244 0.47 4.64 4.93
CA THR A 244 -0.67 5.48 5.35
C THR A 244 -1.81 5.32 4.38
N LEU A 245 -3.01 5.06 4.91
CA LEU A 245 -4.24 5.11 4.14
C LEU A 245 -4.93 6.46 4.37
N VAL A 246 -5.50 7.07 3.34
CA VAL A 246 -6.35 8.26 3.45
C VAL A 246 -7.73 7.91 2.91
N VAL A 247 -8.79 8.31 3.61
CA VAL A 247 -10.19 8.16 3.17
C VAL A 247 -10.84 9.54 3.25
N ASN A 248 -11.39 10.03 2.13
CA ASN A 248 -12.03 11.35 2.00
C ASN A 248 -11.22 12.47 2.65
N ASN A 249 -9.93 12.57 2.27
CA ASN A 249 -8.97 13.57 2.77
C ASN A 249 -8.72 13.52 4.30
N ARG A 250 -8.94 12.37 4.96
CA ARG A 250 -8.52 12.10 6.34
C ARG A 250 -7.59 10.88 6.42
N GLN A 251 -6.48 11.03 7.14
CA GLN A 251 -5.57 9.91 7.37
C GLN A 251 -6.22 8.89 8.30
N TYR A 252 -6.31 7.64 7.84
CA TYR A 252 -6.76 6.49 8.63
C TYR A 252 -5.68 6.09 9.63
N ARG A 253 -6.07 5.92 10.89
CA ARG A 253 -5.16 5.60 12.02
C ARG A 253 -5.40 4.20 12.60
N GLY A 254 -6.14 3.35 11.89
CA GLY A 254 -6.39 1.96 12.31
C GLY A 254 -5.39 0.97 11.72
N LYS A 255 -5.61 -0.32 12.01
CA LYS A 255 -4.81 -1.41 11.46
C LYS A 255 -5.04 -1.55 9.95
N LEU A 256 -3.96 -1.75 9.18
CA LEU A 256 -4.05 -2.17 7.78
C LEU A 256 -4.41 -3.66 7.70
N ALA A 257 -5.70 -3.92 7.69
CA ALA A 257 -6.27 -5.23 7.49
C ALA A 257 -7.52 -5.10 6.62
N LYS A 258 -7.76 -6.07 5.71
CA LYS A 258 -8.87 -6.07 4.76
C LYS A 258 -10.19 -5.58 5.35
N GLY A 259 -10.68 -6.24 6.42
CA GLY A 259 -11.95 -5.88 7.04
C GLY A 259 -11.96 -4.52 7.76
N ALA A 260 -10.83 -4.09 8.33
CA ALA A 260 -10.73 -2.80 9.02
C ALA A 260 -10.72 -1.64 8.02
N VAL A 261 -9.96 -1.78 6.94
CA VAL A 261 -9.90 -0.81 5.85
C VAL A 261 -11.21 -0.77 5.08
N LEU A 262 -11.82 -1.92 4.78
CA LEU A 262 -13.13 -1.97 4.13
C LEU A 262 -14.18 -1.22 4.96
N LYS A 263 -14.22 -1.44 6.28
CA LYS A 263 -15.10 -0.68 7.18
C LYS A 263 -14.83 0.82 7.14
N ALA A 264 -13.55 1.22 7.13
CA ALA A 264 -13.19 2.64 7.06
C ALA A 264 -13.65 3.31 5.75
N ILE A 265 -13.48 2.62 4.62
CA ILE A 265 -13.97 3.09 3.31
C ILE A 265 -15.50 3.13 3.31
N CYS A 266 -16.15 2.09 3.83
CA CYS A 266 -17.61 2.02 3.90
C CYS A 266 -18.23 3.09 4.80
N SER A 267 -17.54 3.55 5.84
CA SER A 267 -17.96 4.70 6.65
C SER A 267 -17.79 6.04 5.95
N GLY A 268 -17.14 6.09 4.78
CA GLY A 268 -16.94 7.30 4.01
C GLY A 268 -18.08 7.63 3.02
N PHE A 269 -19.04 6.73 2.85
CA PHE A 269 -20.21 6.99 2.00
C PHE A 269 -21.26 7.81 2.76
N GLU A 270 -22.01 8.65 2.04
CA GLU A 270 -23.21 9.30 2.58
C GLU A 270 -24.19 8.24 3.12
N GLU A 271 -24.92 8.58 4.19
CA GLU A 271 -25.85 7.67 4.85
C GLU A 271 -26.83 7.03 3.84
N THR A 272 -26.97 5.70 3.88
CA THR A 272 -27.82 4.88 2.99
C THR A 272 -27.34 4.71 1.55
N THR A 273 -26.18 5.24 1.19
CA THR A 273 -25.59 5.08 -0.15
C THR A 273 -24.54 3.95 -0.20
N GLU A 274 -24.29 3.28 0.93
CA GLU A 274 -23.26 2.26 1.02
C GLU A 274 -23.56 1.07 0.07
N PRO A 275 -22.59 0.65 -0.76
CA PRO A 275 -22.78 -0.50 -1.63
C PRO A 275 -22.92 -1.82 -0.85
N ALA A 276 -23.54 -2.84 -1.44
CA ALA A 276 -23.77 -4.14 -0.80
C ALA A 276 -22.47 -4.83 -0.31
N VAL A 277 -21.34 -4.51 -0.93
CA VAL A 277 -19.99 -4.92 -0.50
C VAL A 277 -19.69 -4.48 0.95
N CYS A 278 -20.23 -3.35 1.41
CA CYS A 278 -20.10 -2.86 2.78
C CYS A 278 -20.90 -3.65 3.82
N LEU A 279 -21.86 -4.47 3.36
CA LEU A 279 -22.70 -5.30 4.23
C LEU A 279 -22.11 -6.71 4.45
N ASN A 280 -21.06 -7.07 3.71
CA ASN A 280 -20.42 -8.38 3.78
C ASN A 280 -19.04 -8.28 4.44
N GLY A 281 -18.88 -8.94 5.60
CA GLY A 281 -17.63 -8.92 6.36
C GLY A 281 -16.46 -9.68 5.69
N ASP A 282 -16.78 -10.65 4.83
CA ASP A 282 -15.84 -11.63 4.27
C ASP A 282 -16.02 -11.78 2.76
N ILE A 283 -15.66 -10.75 1.98
CA ILE A 283 -15.70 -10.84 0.51
C ILE A 283 -14.52 -11.65 0.02
N GLU A 284 -14.74 -12.92 -0.31
CA GLU A 284 -13.75 -13.76 -0.98
C GLU A 284 -13.93 -13.67 -2.50
N THR A 285 -12.96 -13.04 -3.18
CA THR A 285 -12.90 -13.01 -4.64
C THR A 285 -11.98 -14.12 -5.13
N ASN A 286 -12.37 -14.85 -6.17
CA ASN A 286 -11.46 -15.76 -6.84
C ASN A 286 -10.48 -14.96 -7.72
N GLU A 287 -9.34 -14.61 -7.14
CA GLU A 287 -8.27 -13.80 -7.76
C GLU A 287 -7.68 -14.45 -9.01
N CYS A 288 -7.83 -15.77 -9.20
CA CYS A 288 -7.25 -16.47 -10.32
C CYS A 288 -8.08 -16.37 -11.62
N LEU A 289 -9.34 -15.91 -11.56
CA LEU A 289 -10.21 -15.83 -12.74
C LEU A 289 -9.84 -14.69 -13.68
N ASP A 290 -9.38 -13.56 -13.14
CA ASP A 290 -9.03 -12.36 -13.91
C ASP A 290 -7.51 -12.17 -13.91
N ASN A 291 -6.89 -12.14 -15.11
CA ASN A 291 -5.44 -11.94 -15.29
C ASN A 291 -4.50 -12.95 -14.59
N ASN A 292 -5.04 -14.06 -14.05
CA ASN A 292 -4.31 -15.14 -13.41
C ASN A 292 -3.41 -14.69 -12.23
N ALA A 293 -3.68 -13.55 -11.58
CA ALA A 293 -3.06 -12.95 -10.38
C ALA A 293 -1.86 -13.68 -9.72
N GLY A 294 -0.79 -13.97 -10.47
CA GLY A 294 0.29 -14.87 -10.03
C GLY A 294 -0.09 -16.33 -9.71
N CYS A 295 -1.34 -16.77 -9.91
CA CYS A 295 -1.82 -18.14 -9.72
C CYS A 295 -1.15 -19.16 -10.65
N TRP A 296 -1.09 -20.41 -10.20
CA TRP A 296 -0.80 -21.56 -11.02
C TRP A 296 -2.10 -22.06 -11.67
N GLN A 297 -2.01 -22.54 -12.92
CA GLN A 297 -3.13 -23.08 -13.66
C GLN A 297 -2.77 -24.44 -14.27
N ASP A 298 -3.58 -25.45 -14.01
CA ASP A 298 -3.60 -26.70 -14.76
C ASP A 298 -4.51 -26.56 -15.98
N LYS A 299 -3.94 -26.61 -17.18
CA LYS A 299 -4.72 -26.50 -18.43
C LYS A 299 -5.51 -27.77 -18.76
N ALA A 300 -5.09 -28.93 -18.27
CA ALA A 300 -5.77 -30.20 -18.54
C ALA A 300 -6.97 -30.39 -17.60
N ALA A 301 -6.85 -29.97 -16.35
CA ALA A 301 -7.92 -30.06 -15.35
C ALA A 301 -8.78 -28.79 -15.26
N ASN A 302 -8.39 -27.69 -15.93
CA ASN A 302 -9.01 -26.37 -15.81
C ASN A 302 -9.13 -25.88 -14.35
N VAL A 303 -8.10 -26.15 -13.56
CA VAL A 303 -8.01 -25.76 -12.15
C VAL A 303 -6.98 -24.65 -12.00
N THR A 304 -7.33 -23.61 -11.24
CA THR A 304 -6.41 -22.53 -10.85
C THR A 304 -6.22 -22.54 -9.34
N ALA A 305 -4.99 -22.33 -8.88
CA ALA A 305 -4.68 -22.22 -7.45
C ALA A 305 -3.66 -21.11 -7.20
N CYS A 306 -3.79 -20.39 -6.09
CA CYS A 306 -2.81 -19.38 -5.68
C CYS A 306 -1.43 -20.04 -5.46
N LYS A 307 -0.36 -19.42 -5.97
CA LYS A 307 0.99 -19.86 -5.61
C LYS A 307 1.23 -19.56 -4.13
N VAL A 308 1.53 -20.59 -3.34
CA VAL A 308 1.94 -20.43 -1.94
C VAL A 308 3.41 -20.06 -1.92
N LEU A 309 3.75 -18.89 -1.36
CA LEU A 309 5.12 -18.59 -0.96
C LEU A 309 5.48 -19.54 0.17
N THR A 310 6.23 -20.59 -0.12
CA THR A 310 6.85 -21.41 0.91
C THR A 310 7.94 -20.57 1.56
N LEU A 311 7.62 -19.91 2.68
CA LEU A 311 8.62 -19.65 3.70
C LEU A 311 9.24 -21.00 4.09
N PRO A 312 10.55 -21.10 4.35
CA PRO A 312 11.19 -22.38 4.63
C PRO A 312 10.79 -22.87 6.02
N SER A 313 9.61 -23.46 6.13
CA SER A 313 9.18 -24.54 7.03
C SER A 313 7.65 -24.55 7.11
N PHE A 314 7.08 -25.76 7.16
CA PHE A 314 5.65 -26.10 7.17
C PHE A 314 5.00 -26.29 5.80
N SER A 315 5.25 -27.48 5.25
CA SER A 315 4.39 -28.14 4.28
C SER A 315 3.01 -28.40 4.90
N SER A 316 1.97 -27.75 4.39
CA SER A 316 0.59 -28.21 4.51
C SER A 316 -0.17 -27.72 3.28
N LEU A 317 -0.41 -28.66 2.35
CA LEU A 317 -1.28 -28.46 1.19
C LEU A 317 -2.72 -28.39 1.69
N PHE A 318 -3.41 -27.26 1.52
CA PHE A 318 -4.87 -27.21 1.63
C PHE A 318 -5.46 -27.22 0.21
N ILE A 319 -6.10 -28.33 -0.14
CA ILE A 319 -6.96 -28.45 -1.32
C ILE A 319 -8.38 -28.13 -0.83
N TRP A 320 -8.98 -27.06 -1.35
CA TRP A 320 -10.42 -26.84 -1.20
C TRP A 320 -11.14 -27.58 -2.32
N SER A 321 -12.07 -28.46 -1.95
CA SER A 321 -13.05 -29.11 -2.82
C SER A 321 -14.29 -28.27 -3.00
#